data_AF-A0A920VYU5-F1
#
_entry.id   AF-A0A920VYU5-F1
#
_cell.length_a   1.000
_cell.length_b   1.000
_cell.length_c   1.000
_cell.angle_alpha   90.00
_cell.angle_beta   90.00
_cell.angle_gamma   90.00
#
_symmetry.space_group_name_H-M   'P 1'
#
loop_
_entity.id
_entity.type
_entity.pdbx_description
1 polymer ?
#
loop_
_entity_poly.entity_id
_entity_poly.type
_entity_poly.pdbx_seq_one_letter_code
_entity_poly.pdbx_strand_id
1 'polypeptide(L)'
;MPGPGAEVQEKLARIRGIAFDKTGTLTEGYTNLVHIECEEDIMKRFCVVCCFGAASEHPLAHGIISAAKKRKLQLPDPKKVQAVRRVY
;
A
#
# COMPACT_ATOMS: atom_id res chain seq x y z
N MET A 1 -1.61 25.79 -39.41
CA MET A 1 -2.24 25.81 -38.07
C MET A 1 -1.23 25.25 -37.07
N PRO A 2 -1.13 25.79 -35.85
CA PRO A 2 -0.24 25.22 -34.82
C PRO A 2 -0.63 23.76 -34.56
N GLY A 3 0.36 22.87 -34.41
CA GLY A 3 0.10 21.47 -34.07
C GLY A 3 -0.40 21.32 -32.63
N PRO A 4 -0.98 20.17 -32.27
CA PRO A 4 -1.58 19.94 -30.94
C PRO A 4 -0.61 20.18 -29.78
N GLY A 5 0.70 20.08 -29.99
CA GLY A 5 1.71 20.41 -28.97
C GLY A 5 1.86 21.90 -28.66
N ALA A 6 1.62 22.80 -29.63
CA ALA A 6 1.78 24.25 -29.43
C ALA A 6 0.71 24.80 -28.48
N GLU A 7 -0.54 24.35 -28.63
CA GLU A 7 -1.65 24.76 -27.77
C GLU A 7 -1.45 24.31 -26.31
N VAL A 8 -0.91 23.09 -26.11
CA VAL A 8 -0.61 22.55 -24.77
C VAL A 8 0.49 23.36 -24.08
N GLN A 9 1.54 23.75 -24.80
CA GLN A 9 2.64 24.55 -24.26
C GLN A 9 2.17 25.97 -23.85
N GLU A 10 1.38 26.63 -24.69
CA GLU A 10 0.84 27.96 -24.37
C GLU A 10 -0.08 27.94 -23.14
N LYS A 11 -0.90 26.88 -22.98
CA LYS A 11 -1.75 26.69 -21.80
C LYS A 11 -0.92 26.44 -20.54
N LEU A 12 0.08 25.55 -20.60
CA LEU A 12 0.98 25.24 -19.50
C LEU A 12 1.73 26.49 -19.02
N ALA A 13 2.21 27.33 -19.94
CA ALA A 13 2.94 28.57 -19.63
C ALA A 13 2.14 29.59 -18.80
N ARG A 14 0.80 29.46 -18.75
CA ARG A 14 -0.10 30.40 -18.05
C ARG A 14 -0.62 29.86 -16.71
N ILE A 15 -0.31 28.61 -16.35
CA ILE A 15 -0.77 28.01 -15.10
C ILE A 15 -0.11 28.69 -13.90
N ARG A 16 -0.88 28.99 -12.85
CA ARG A 16 -0.40 29.62 -11.60
C ARG A 16 -0.42 28.71 -10.37
N GLY A 17 -0.97 27.51 -10.51
CA GLY A 17 -1.08 26.54 -9.44
C GLY A 17 -1.32 25.14 -10.00
N ILE A 18 -0.78 24.14 -9.30
CA ILE A 18 -0.93 22.73 -9.68
C ILE A 18 -1.59 22.00 -8.51
N ALA A 19 -2.68 21.30 -8.79
CA ALA A 19 -3.28 20.37 -7.85
C ALA A 19 -2.75 18.97 -8.13
N PHE A 20 -2.09 18.37 -7.14
CA PHE A 20 -1.64 16.99 -7.23
C PHE A 20 -2.63 16.09 -6.51
N ASP A 21 -2.99 14.98 -7.15
CA ASP A 21 -3.49 13.85 -6.38
C ASP A 21 -2.34 13.33 -5.49
N LYS A 22 -2.66 12.80 -4.32
CA LYS A 22 -1.61 12.28 -3.42
C LYS A 22 -1.24 10.85 -3.82
N THR A 23 -2.24 9.98 -3.91
CA THR A 23 -2.03 8.53 -4.02
C THR A 23 -1.68 8.16 -5.46
N GLY A 24 -0.50 7.61 -5.70
CA GLY A 24 -0.05 7.23 -7.05
C GLY A 24 0.53 8.39 -7.87
N THR A 25 0.48 9.63 -7.36
CA THR A 25 1.14 10.79 -7.97
C THR A 25 2.28 11.32 -7.07
N LEU A 26 1.97 11.69 -5.82
CA LEU A 26 3.01 12.07 -4.83
C LEU A 26 3.55 10.86 -4.05
N THR A 27 2.75 9.80 -3.93
CA THR A 27 3.14 8.55 -3.28
C THR A 27 3.09 7.40 -4.27
N GLU A 28 3.72 6.27 -3.94
CA GLU A 28 3.83 5.12 -4.83
C GLU A 28 2.49 4.41 -5.13
N GLY A 29 1.40 4.79 -4.45
CA GLY A 29 0.06 4.26 -4.73
C GLY A 29 -0.25 2.89 -4.13
N TYR A 30 0.69 2.29 -3.39
CA TYR A 30 0.49 1.04 -2.65
C TYR A 30 0.96 1.17 -1.19
N THR A 31 0.47 0.28 -0.32
CA THR A 31 0.83 0.32 1.10
C THR A 31 2.15 -0.41 1.35
N ASN A 32 2.99 0.17 2.21
CA ASN A 32 4.25 -0.40 2.63
C ASN A 32 4.34 -0.41 4.16
N LEU A 33 4.85 -1.49 4.74
CA LEU A 33 5.13 -1.57 6.17
C LEU A 33 6.39 -0.76 6.49
N VAL A 34 6.22 0.32 7.26
CA VAL A 34 7.31 1.25 7.60
C VAL A 34 7.89 0.99 9.00
N HIS A 35 7.05 0.56 9.95
CA HIS A 35 7.44 0.36 11.34
C HIS A 35 6.59 -0.75 11.96
N ILE A 36 7.15 -1.47 12.93
CA ILE A 36 6.42 -2.39 13.81
C ILE A 36 6.78 -2.02 15.23
N GLU A 37 5.77 -1.78 16.06
CA GLU A 37 5.91 -1.54 17.49
C GLU A 37 5.24 -2.69 18.25
N CYS A 38 5.95 -3.30 19.20
CA CYS A 38 5.47 -4.45 19.94
C CYS A 38 6.13 -4.54 21.31
N GLU A 39 5.35 -4.83 22.34
CA GLU A 39 5.83 -4.94 23.73
C GLU A 39 6.74 -6.17 23.96
N GLU A 40 6.48 -7.32 23.31
CA GLU A 40 7.31 -8.54 23.43
C GLU A 40 7.25 -9.45 22.18
N ASP A 41 8.40 -10.10 21.86
CA ASP A 41 8.67 -11.03 20.75
C ASP A 41 8.03 -10.62 19.40
N ILE A 42 8.58 -9.54 18.86
CA ILE A 42 8.16 -8.91 17.60
C ILE A 42 8.11 -9.90 16.43
N MET A 43 9.03 -10.87 16.38
CA MET A 43 9.14 -11.80 15.25
C MET A 43 8.01 -12.81 15.25
N LYS A 44 7.70 -13.41 16.41
CA LYS A 44 6.61 -14.37 16.52
C LYS A 44 5.26 -13.71 16.24
N ARG A 45 5.02 -12.51 16.79
CA ARG A 45 3.77 -11.78 16.53
C ARG A 45 3.65 -11.34 15.07
N PHE A 46 4.74 -10.87 14.48
CA PHE A 46 4.74 -10.49 13.07
C PHE A 46 4.42 -11.67 12.15
N CYS A 47 4.99 -12.86 12.40
CA CYS A 47 4.66 -14.07 11.64
C CYS A 47 3.16 -14.43 11.72
N VAL A 48 2.54 -14.30 12.89
CA VAL A 48 1.10 -14.54 13.07
C VAL A 48 0.27 -13.55 12.26
N VAL A 49 0.57 -12.24 12.36
CA VAL A 49 -0.15 -11.20 11.61
C VAL A 49 -0.03 -11.42 10.10
N CYS A 50 1.16 -11.80 9.63
CA CYS A 50 1.39 -12.11 8.22
C CYS A 50 0.60 -13.35 7.77
N CYS A 51 0.52 -14.41 8.59
CA CYS A 51 -0.30 -15.58 8.28
C CYS A 51 -1.77 -15.21 8.02
N PHE A 52 -2.36 -14.37 8.88
CA PHE A 52 -3.73 -13.87 8.67
C PHE A 52 -3.87 -13.00 7.43
N GLY A 53 -2.88 -12.11 7.18
CA GLY A 53 -2.88 -11.25 6.00
C GLY A 53 -2.85 -12.00 4.67
N ALA A 54 -2.32 -13.23 4.64
CA ALA A 54 -2.16 -13.99 3.40
C ALA A 54 -3.49 -14.36 2.72
N ALA A 55 -4.58 -14.43 3.50
CA ALA A 55 -5.92 -14.74 3.00
C ALA A 55 -6.78 -13.48 2.75
N SER A 56 -6.21 -12.28 2.82
CA SER A 56 -6.93 -11.00 2.66
C SER A 56 -6.49 -10.24 1.41
N GLU A 57 -7.45 -9.77 0.62
CA GLU A 57 -7.22 -8.89 -0.53
C GLU A 57 -7.10 -7.40 -0.15
N HIS A 58 -7.15 -7.07 1.14
CA HIS A 58 -7.10 -5.68 1.58
C HIS A 58 -5.70 -5.09 1.32
N PRO A 59 -5.57 -3.86 0.79
CA PRO A 59 -4.27 -3.24 0.54
C PRO A 59 -3.28 -3.25 1.71
N LEU A 60 -3.75 -3.19 2.97
CA LEU A 60 -2.91 -3.28 4.17
C LEU A 60 -2.28 -4.67 4.34
N ALA A 61 -3.05 -5.73 4.06
CA ALA A 61 -2.56 -7.10 4.11
C ALA A 61 -1.44 -7.30 3.08
N HIS A 62 -1.61 -6.76 1.87
CA HIS A 62 -0.55 -6.77 0.86
C HIS A 62 0.76 -6.13 1.34
N GLY A 63 0.70 -4.95 1.99
CA GLY A 63 1.88 -4.28 2.54
C GLY A 63 2.60 -5.11 3.61
N ILE A 64 1.83 -5.75 4.50
CA ILE A 64 2.35 -6.64 5.55
C ILE A 64 3.01 -7.89 4.95
N ILE A 65 2.34 -8.57 4.02
CA ILE A 65 2.85 -9.77 3.34
C ILE A 65 4.10 -9.45 2.52
N SER A 66 4.12 -8.32 1.83
CA SER A 66 5.29 -7.87 1.07
C SER A 66 6.51 -7.71 1.98
N ALA A 67 6.32 -7.11 3.17
CA ALA A 67 7.39 -6.98 4.15
C ALA A 67 7.87 -8.33 4.72
N ALA A 68 6.96 -9.27 4.95
CA ALA A 68 7.32 -10.63 5.37
C ALA A 68 8.15 -11.37 4.32
N LYS A 69 7.76 -11.28 3.05
CA LYS A 69 8.50 -11.86 1.91
C LYS A 69 9.90 -11.24 1.78
N LYS A 70 10.01 -9.91 1.90
CA LYS A 70 11.31 -9.20 1.90
C LYS A 70 12.22 -9.67 3.05
N ARG A 71 11.64 -9.99 4.21
CA ARG A 71 12.34 -10.54 5.38
C ARG A 71 12.56 -12.06 5.32
N LYS A 72 12.17 -12.72 4.22
CA LYS A 72 12.28 -14.18 4.00
C LYS A 72 11.65 -15.02 5.13
N LEU A 73 10.55 -14.53 5.70
CA LEU A 73 9.85 -15.26 6.75
C LEU A 73 9.04 -16.41 6.16
N GLN A 74 9.13 -17.56 6.82
CA GLN A 74 8.23 -18.67 6.54
C GLN A 74 6.88 -18.36 7.19
N LEU A 75 5.87 -18.16 6.35
CA LEU A 75 4.51 -17.92 6.80
C LEU A 75 3.78 -19.26 6.89
N PRO A 76 3.19 -19.61 8.04
CA PRO A 76 2.36 -20.79 8.14
C PRO A 76 1.12 -20.62 7.27
N ASP A 77 0.61 -21.73 6.75
CA ASP A 77 -0.62 -21.74 5.94
C ASP A 77 -1.85 -21.44 6.83
N PRO A 78 -2.63 -20.38 6.52
CA PRO A 78 -3.81 -20.05 7.31
C PRO A 78 -4.92 -21.09 7.15
N LYS A 79 -5.31 -21.74 8.25
CA LYS A 79 -6.35 -22.80 8.21
C LYS A 79 -7.79 -22.27 8.13
N LYS A 80 -8.09 -21.14 8.79
CA LYS A 80 -9.42 -20.52 8.82
C LYS A 80 -9.26 -19.00 8.97
N VAL A 81 -9.62 -18.26 7.92
CA VAL A 81 -9.65 -16.79 7.94
C VAL A 81 -11.04 -16.32 7.55
N GLN A 82 -11.57 -15.35 8.29
CA GLN A 82 -12.88 -14.76 8.02
C GLN A 82 -12.76 -13.25 8.11
N ALA A 83 -13.26 -12.57 7.07
CA ALA A 83 -13.41 -11.12 7.13
C ALA A 83 -14.55 -10.78 8.09
N VAL A 84 -14.24 -10.03 9.15
CA VAL A 84 -15.25 -9.42 10.00
C VAL A 84 -15.70 -8.12 9.37
N ARG A 85 -17.01 -8.02 9.07
CA ARG A 85 -17.62 -6.75 8.68
C ARG A 85 -18.12 -6.07 9.94
N ARG A 86 -17.97 -4.74 10.00
CA ARG A 86 -18.51 -3.95 11.09
C ARG A 86 -20.04 -4.09 11.08
N VAL A 87 -20.60 -4.62 12.17
CA VAL A 87 -22.03 -4.59 12.45
C VAL A 87 -22.26 -3.25 13.16
N TYR A 88 -23.13 -2.41 12.61
CA TYR A 88 -23.58 -1.17 13.24
C TYR A 88 -24.79 -1.48 14.13
#